data_AF-A0A848Y9N1-F1
#
_entry.id   AF-A0A848Y9N1-F1
#
_cell.length_a   1.000
_cell.length_b   1.000
_cell.length_c   1.000
_cell.angle_alpha   90.00
_cell.angle_beta   90.00
_cell.angle_gamma   90.00
#
_symmetry.space_group_name_H-M   'P 1'
#
loop_
_entity.id
_entity.type
_entity.pdbx_description
1 polymer ?
#
loop_
_entity_poly.entity_id
_entity_poly.type
_entity_poly.pdbx_seq_one_letter_code
_entity_poly.pdbx_strand_id
1 'polypeptide(L)' 'MAKILLAEDDEDMRKFLERALEKAGHDVT' A
#
# COMPACT_ATOMS: atom_id res chain seq x y z
N MET A 1 13.15 -1.23 -0.93
CA MET A 1 12.33 -1.95 -1.92
C MET A 1 11.94 -3.29 -1.34
N ALA A 2 10.77 -3.36 -0.72
CA ALA A 2 10.16 -4.60 -0.25
C ALA A 2 8.86 -4.78 -1.03
N LYS A 3 8.47 -6.04 -1.25
CA LYS A 3 7.17 -6.38 -1.82
C LYS A 3 6.19 -6.60 -0.68
N ILE A 4 5.11 -5.83 -0.64
CA ILE A 4 4.15 -5.77 0.45
C ILE A 4 2.78 -6.21 -0.05
N LEU A 5 2.20 -7.21 0.59
CA LEU A 5 0.80 -7.58 0.39
C LEU A 5 -0.07 -6.70 1.30
N LEU A 6 -0.90 -5.84 0.70
CA LEU A 6 -1.80 -4.96 1.45
C LEU A 6 -3.21 -5.53 1.49
N ALA A 7 -3.55 -6.17 2.61
CA ALA A 7 -4.90 -6.69 2.89
C ALA A 7 -5.66 -5.75 3.84
N GLU A 8 -6.35 -4.76 3.27
CA GLU A 8 -7.16 -3.76 3.98
C GLU A 8 -8.60 -3.80 3.45
N ASP A 9 -9.61 -3.87 4.32
CA ASP A 9 -11.01 -4.05 3.93
C ASP A 9 -11.72 -2.75 3.57
N ASP A 10 -11.30 -1.62 4.16
CA ASP A 10 -11.81 -0.31 3.78
C ASP A 10 -11.10 0.23 2.53
N GLU A 11 -11.88 0.66 1.53
CA GLU A 11 -11.34 1.08 0.23
C GLU A 11 -10.55 2.38 0.29
N ASP A 12 -11.00 3.35 1.10
CA ASP A 12 -10.34 4.64 1.23
C ASP A 12 -9.04 4.50 2.02
N MET A 13 -9.06 3.70 3.09
CA MET A 13 -7.87 3.35 3.86
C MET A 13 -6.85 2.58 3.01
N ARG A 14 -7.30 1.61 2.22
CA ARG A 14 -6.42 0.84 1.32
C ARG A 14 -5.66 1.77 0.38
N LYS A 15 -6.37 2.67 -0.31
CA LYS A 15 -5.76 3.62 -1.25
C LYS A 15 -4.82 4.60 -0.56
N PHE A 16 -5.15 5.01 0.66
CA PHE A 16 -4.28 5.88 1.46
C PHE A 16 -2.94 5.19 1.76
N LEU A 17 -2.99 3.95 2.25
CA LEU A 17 -1.81 3.16 2.60
C LEU A 17 -0.98 2.77 1.38
N GLU A 18 -1.62 2.33 0.30
CA GLU A 18 -0.99 2.03 -0.99
C GLU A 18 -0.13 3.21 -1.47
N ARG A 19 -0.70 4.41 -1.56
CA ARG A 19 0.02 5.62 -1.98
C ARG A 19 1.17 5.99 -1.06
N ALA A 20 1.03 5.77 0.25
CA ALA A 20 2.08 6.05 1.21
C ALA A 20 3.27 5.09 1.04
N LEU A 21 2.98 3.80 0.86
CA LEU A 21 3.98 2.75 0.66
C LEU A 21 4.70 2.88 -0.69
N GLU A 22 3.97 3.21 -1.76
CA GLU A 22 4.54 3.51 -3.08
C GLU A 22 5.49 4.71 -3.01
N LYS A 23 5.08 5.81 -2.34
CA LYS A 23 5.95 7.00 -2.13
C LYS A 23 7.21 6.68 -1.34
N ALA A 24 7.16 5.70 -0.45
CA ALA A 24 8.31 5.21 0.31
C ALA A 24 9.20 4.24 -0.51
N GLY A 25 8.83 3.91 -1.74
CA GLY A 25 9.61 3.04 -2.64
C GLY A 25 9.41 1.54 -2.40
N HIS A 26 8.21 1.16 -1.97
CA HIS A 26 7.78 -0.23 -1.87
C HIS A 26 6.89 -0.63 -3.05
N ASP A 27 6.96 -1.91 -3.42
CA ASP A 27 6.05 -2.54 -4.39
C ASP A 27 4.87 -3.11 -3.61
N VAL A 28 3.65 -2.65 -3.91
CA VAL A 28 2.43 -3.03 -3.17
C VAL A 28 1.57 -3.91 -4.08
N THR A 29 1.03 -5.00 -3.54
CA THR A 29 0.13 -5.93 -4.24
C THR A 29 -1.08 -6.25 -3.36
#